data_AF-A0CTQ8-F1
#
_entry.id   AF-A0CTQ8-F1
#
_cell.length_a   1.000
_cell.length_b   1.000
_cell.length_c   1.000
_cell.angle_alpha   90.00
_cell.angle_beta   90.00
_cell.angle_gamma   90.00
#
_symmetry.space_group_name_H-M   'P 1'
#
loop_
_entity.id
_entity.type
_entity.pdbx_description
1 polymer ?
#
loop_
_entity_poly.entity_id
_entity_poly.type
_entity_poly.pdbx_seq_one_letter_code
_entity_poly.pdbx_strand_id
1 'polypeptide(L)'
;MFICCNTKPKQEKQAMCLNNLIRSQKNTSTTANSDVESIKQSKCEEQMQKEPVQETTNKSLIMDSSQKNKKLQEIENIVNRIKAYREEGKLNLSIDIEKSFVTSLIEEDLPTIYFAEFRWAVNYTTFLERRIQEVPKKINNSKLLTQENAQKELIIIKSEKDSQLLPGVQPDRHYVLLNERSWTFIHLLYGGGPKIMIEMEKPVMSPDIINDGQTNVTSHTANTTKISIEPLIDIAKLEYNNMEDSEKSPNTNTTRRSNPQKTNSIKIQPKLYELPCVGLQNPKYYCYMNSALQFLLSIRELNDSLLKQSKQQNKKFTMAYQDLLRIVQNSIPGSAISVEKLQTMCLNKFKYSQQQDAHEFLLYLLSEIQQELVGKNKYQKEEFQNAQEAWDVYKTRNPDIITSLFAGQIASKSHCLKCKEISEGFDPILDLNLPLSKYYIPREFKLQDCLQTYFKEEQINDAWKCDKCQFVNKSVLRKIQITQTPKYLILHLKRFTQFPKSQKITDEVTYPEILDIKEFCAENVEQTKYTLKGVISHMGQLNGGHYVAYAQRQYSWYHFDDKIVTKDKNNQHLSDKGAYIIFYEQL
;
A
#
# COMPACT_ATOMS: atom_id res chain seq x y z
N MET A 1 17.91 -10.03 6.82
CA MET A 1 16.72 -10.90 6.93
C MET A 1 15.93 -10.71 8.24
N PHE A 2 16.09 -9.59 8.94
CA PHE A 2 15.23 -9.14 10.05
C PHE A 2 14.95 -7.65 9.86
N ILE A 3 13.92 -7.11 10.53
CA ILE A 3 13.33 -5.76 10.43
C ILE A 3 12.16 -5.65 9.41
N CYS A 4 10.93 -5.99 9.84
CA CYS A 4 9.97 -5.04 10.42
C CYS A 4 8.56 -5.70 10.48
N CYS A 5 8.17 -6.21 11.65
CA CYS A 5 6.76 -6.38 12.01
C CYS A 5 6.39 -5.21 12.92
N ASN A 6 5.49 -4.33 12.46
CA ASN A 6 4.60 -3.56 13.35
C ASN A 6 3.52 -2.84 12.52
N THR A 7 2.52 -3.59 12.07
CA THR A 7 1.13 -3.14 11.93
C THR A 7 0.22 -4.37 11.91
N LYS A 8 -0.81 -4.39 12.76
CA LYS A 8 -1.79 -5.48 12.90
C LYS A 8 -2.48 -5.79 11.57
N PRO A 9 -2.49 -7.05 11.11
CA PRO A 9 -3.46 -7.53 10.12
C PRO A 9 -4.75 -7.99 10.81
N LYS A 10 -5.89 -7.79 10.14
CA LYS A 10 -7.17 -8.39 10.51
C LYS A 10 -7.13 -9.90 10.25
N GLN A 11 -7.64 -10.68 11.19
CA GLN A 11 -7.71 -12.13 11.15
C GLN A 11 -8.68 -12.62 10.07
N GLU A 12 -8.21 -13.44 9.13
CA GLU A 12 -9.03 -14.46 8.50
C GLU A 12 -8.33 -15.81 8.58
N LYS A 13 -9.00 -16.75 9.26
CA LYS A 13 -8.59 -18.13 9.41
C LYS A 13 -9.02 -18.92 8.19
N GLN A 14 -8.11 -19.61 7.51
CA GLN A 14 -8.46 -20.89 6.89
C GLN A 14 -7.36 -21.94 7.10
N ALA A 15 -7.76 -23.00 7.79
CA ALA A 15 -7.06 -24.26 7.88
C ALA A 15 -7.15 -25.00 6.53
N MET A 16 -6.01 -25.47 6.02
CA MET A 16 -5.99 -26.58 5.07
C MET A 16 -5.41 -27.81 5.76
N CYS A 17 -6.30 -28.81 5.94
CA CYS A 17 -5.92 -30.20 6.10
C CYS A 17 -5.24 -30.68 4.82
N LEU A 18 -3.98 -31.11 4.96
CA LEU A 18 -3.31 -32.01 4.05
C LEU A 18 -3.88 -33.42 4.29
N ASN A 19 -4.36 -34.11 3.25
CA ASN A 19 -4.17 -35.56 3.16
C ASN A 19 -4.38 -36.10 1.74
N ASN A 20 -3.35 -36.83 1.33
CA ASN A 20 -3.31 -37.99 0.44
C ASN A 20 -3.25 -37.78 -1.07
N LEU A 21 -1.99 -37.87 -1.54
CA LEU A 21 -1.57 -38.27 -2.88
C LEU A 21 -0.78 -39.59 -2.74
N ILE A 22 -1.43 -40.76 -2.80
CA ILE A 22 -0.81 -42.01 -3.29
C ILE A 22 -1.91 -42.90 -3.90
N ARG A 23 -2.00 -42.92 -5.24
CA ARG A 23 -2.13 -44.14 -6.05
C ARG A 23 -2.27 -43.80 -7.53
N SER A 24 -1.32 -44.24 -8.35
CA SER A 24 -1.65 -45.15 -9.45
C SER A 24 -0.37 -45.82 -9.95
N GLN A 25 -0.38 -47.15 -9.92
CA GLN A 25 0.07 -48.01 -11.02
C GLN A 25 -0.06 -49.47 -10.56
N LYS A 26 -1.04 -50.16 -11.16
CA LYS A 26 -0.98 -51.53 -11.69
C LYS A 26 -2.39 -52.11 -11.78
N ASN A 27 -2.87 -52.22 -13.02
CA ASN A 27 -3.87 -53.19 -13.41
C ASN A 27 -3.18 -54.56 -13.53
N THR A 28 -3.81 -55.61 -13.00
CA THR A 28 -4.18 -56.82 -13.75
C THR A 28 -4.93 -57.81 -12.85
N SER A 29 -6.09 -58.25 -13.39
CA SER A 29 -6.68 -59.60 -13.34
C SER A 29 -7.20 -60.25 -12.04
N THR A 30 -8.46 -60.70 -12.20
CA THR A 30 -9.07 -62.01 -11.86
C THR A 30 -9.83 -62.24 -10.53
N THR A 31 -11.13 -62.55 -10.75
CA THR A 31 -12.00 -63.59 -10.15
C THR A 31 -12.66 -63.42 -8.75
N ALA A 32 -13.98 -63.23 -8.81
CA ALA A 32 -15.08 -64.08 -8.28
C ALA A 32 -15.42 -64.15 -6.77
N ASN A 33 -16.76 -64.20 -6.53
CA ASN A 33 -17.55 -64.69 -5.38
C ASN A 33 -17.63 -63.77 -4.14
N SER A 34 -18.78 -63.21 -3.74
CA SER A 34 -20.12 -63.70 -3.31
C SER A 34 -20.25 -63.74 -1.77
N ASP A 35 -21.24 -63.00 -1.26
CA ASP A 35 -22.15 -63.30 -0.15
C ASP A 35 -21.73 -63.28 1.35
N VAL A 36 -22.47 -62.44 2.10
CA VAL A 36 -23.32 -62.77 3.28
C VAL A 36 -22.75 -62.74 4.74
N GLU A 37 -23.49 -61.99 5.58
CA GLU A 37 -23.82 -62.12 7.03
C GLU A 37 -22.79 -62.06 8.19
N SER A 38 -22.92 -60.99 8.99
CA SER A 38 -23.44 -60.90 10.38
C SER A 38 -22.87 -61.66 11.61
N ILE A 39 -22.97 -60.94 12.76
CA ILE A 39 -23.13 -61.32 14.19
C ILE A 39 -21.90 -61.59 15.12
N LYS A 40 -21.94 -60.88 16.27
CA LYS A 40 -21.61 -61.24 17.69
C LYS A 40 -20.54 -60.31 18.30
N GLN A 41 -20.88 -59.32 19.14
CA GLN A 41 -21.24 -59.37 20.58
C GLN A 41 -20.30 -60.20 21.47
N SER A 42 -19.59 -59.52 22.38
CA SER A 42 -19.47 -59.95 23.80
C SER A 42 -19.19 -58.75 24.72
N LYS A 43 -19.95 -58.71 25.82
CA LYS A 43 -19.83 -57.84 26.99
C LYS A 43 -18.88 -58.46 28.01
N CYS A 44 -18.26 -57.62 28.85
CA CYS A 44 -18.07 -57.89 30.28
C CYS A 44 -18.20 -56.58 31.07
N GLU A 45 -19.23 -56.52 31.91
CA GLU A 45 -19.41 -55.64 33.08
C GLU A 45 -18.40 -56.08 34.17
N GLU A 46 -17.90 -55.29 35.13
CA GLU A 46 -18.56 -54.63 36.29
C GLU A 46 -17.40 -53.95 37.10
N GLN A 47 -17.44 -52.76 37.69
CA GLN A 47 -18.19 -52.38 38.91
C GLN A 47 -18.14 -50.85 39.15
N MET A 48 -19.23 -50.38 39.76
CA MET A 48 -19.62 -49.00 40.07
C MET A 48 -18.92 -48.38 41.29
N GLN A 49 -18.63 -47.07 41.22
CA GLN A 49 -18.90 -46.13 42.33
C GLN A 49 -19.50 -44.83 41.76
N LYS A 50 -20.54 -44.32 42.45
CA LYS A 50 -21.41 -43.20 42.07
C LYS A 50 -20.79 -41.83 42.34
N GLU A 51 -21.23 -40.87 41.55
CA GLU A 51 -20.82 -39.46 41.38
C GLU A 51 -21.01 -38.55 42.62
N PRO A 52 -20.51 -37.30 42.55
CA PRO A 52 -21.42 -36.24 42.06
C PRO A 52 -20.82 -35.31 40.98
N VAL A 53 -21.60 -35.14 39.91
CA VAL A 53 -21.94 -33.94 39.12
C VAL A 53 -21.04 -32.68 39.21
N GLN A 54 -20.65 -32.23 38.00
CA GLN A 54 -20.23 -30.89 37.54
C GLN A 54 -18.75 -30.46 37.67
N GLU A 55 -18.00 -30.55 36.56
CA GLU A 55 -17.54 -29.35 35.81
C GLU A 55 -16.79 -29.77 34.52
N THR A 56 -17.32 -29.33 33.38
CA THR A 56 -16.79 -29.58 32.04
C THR A 56 -15.83 -28.47 31.62
N THR A 57 -14.62 -28.46 32.19
CA THR A 57 -13.60 -27.45 31.88
C THR A 57 -12.18 -28.03 31.98
N ASN A 58 -11.83 -29.04 31.18
CA ASN A 58 -10.41 -29.48 31.13
C ASN A 58 -9.95 -30.22 29.85
N LYS A 59 -10.62 -30.04 28.71
CA LYS A 59 -10.12 -30.59 27.42
C LYS A 59 -9.29 -29.60 26.58
N SER A 60 -9.37 -28.28 26.80
CA SER A 60 -8.60 -27.30 25.99
C SER A 60 -7.15 -27.10 26.49
N LEU A 61 -6.89 -27.21 27.79
CA LEU A 61 -5.54 -27.06 28.38
C LEU A 61 -4.60 -28.24 28.04
N ILE A 62 -5.15 -29.44 27.84
CA ILE A 62 -4.38 -30.65 27.51
C ILE A 62 -4.00 -30.68 26.02
N MET A 63 -4.84 -30.14 25.12
CA MET A 63 -4.51 -30.03 23.70
C MET A 63 -3.43 -28.97 23.40
N ASP A 64 -3.44 -27.85 24.11
CA ASP A 64 -2.50 -26.74 23.88
C ASP A 64 -1.07 -27.08 24.34
N SER A 65 -0.94 -27.81 25.46
CA SER A 65 0.34 -28.34 25.95
C SER A 65 0.93 -29.42 25.04
N SER A 66 0.10 -30.31 24.49
CA SER A 66 0.53 -31.34 23.53
C SER A 66 1.08 -30.74 22.22
N GLN A 67 0.45 -29.69 21.71
CA GLN A 67 0.87 -29.03 20.48
C GLN A 67 2.11 -28.14 20.69
N LYS A 68 2.25 -27.52 21.86
CA LYS A 68 3.46 -26.80 22.27
C LYS A 68 4.67 -27.74 22.41
N ASN A 69 4.47 -28.94 22.97
CA ASN A 69 5.51 -29.96 23.10
C ASN A 69 5.98 -30.52 21.74
N LYS A 70 5.07 -30.76 20.79
CA LYS A 70 5.45 -31.22 19.43
C LYS A 70 6.31 -30.20 18.67
N LYS A 71 5.98 -28.92 18.80
CA LYS A 71 6.71 -27.83 18.14
C LYS A 71 8.09 -27.59 18.74
N LEU A 72 8.24 -27.77 20.06
CA LEU A 72 9.54 -27.71 20.71
C LEU A 72 10.44 -28.87 20.27
N GLN A 73 9.89 -30.09 20.18
CA GLN A 73 10.61 -31.27 19.69
C GLN A 73 11.08 -31.10 18.23
N GLU A 74 10.29 -30.46 17.38
CA GLU A 74 10.70 -30.13 16.00
C GLU A 74 11.93 -29.22 15.98
N ILE A 75 11.93 -28.14 16.79
CA ILE A 75 13.06 -27.23 16.93
C ILE A 75 14.30 -27.98 17.42
N GLU A 76 14.17 -28.80 18.46
CA GLU A 76 15.27 -29.60 19.01
C GLU A 76 15.87 -30.56 17.98
N ASN A 77 15.03 -31.24 17.20
CA ASN A 77 15.48 -32.14 16.14
C ASN A 77 16.31 -31.42 15.07
N ILE A 78 15.87 -30.23 14.65
CA ILE A 78 16.62 -29.43 13.66
C ILE A 78 17.93 -28.90 14.28
N VAL A 79 17.91 -28.44 15.53
CA VAL A 79 19.12 -27.98 16.23
C VAL A 79 20.15 -29.10 16.34
N ASN A 80 19.74 -30.30 16.74
CA ASN A 80 20.62 -31.47 16.85
C ASN A 80 21.21 -31.85 15.49
N ARG A 81 20.39 -31.80 14.43
CA ARG A 81 20.85 -32.04 13.06
C ARG A 81 21.89 -31.02 12.59
N ILE A 82 21.69 -29.73 12.90
CA ILE A 82 22.67 -28.67 12.58
C ILE A 82 23.98 -28.88 13.34
N LYS A 83 23.91 -29.20 14.64
CA LYS A 83 25.09 -29.48 15.46
C LYS A 83 25.89 -30.68 14.93
N ALA A 84 25.21 -31.78 14.59
CA ALA A 84 25.84 -32.94 13.98
C ALA A 84 26.56 -32.60 12.65
N TYR A 85 25.93 -31.84 11.76
CA TYR A 85 26.59 -31.43 10.51
C TYR A 85 27.80 -30.50 10.74
N ARG A 86 27.78 -29.67 11.78
CA ARG A 86 28.94 -28.85 12.15
C ARG A 86 30.09 -29.70 12.69
N GLU A 87 29.79 -30.72 13.49
CA GLU A 87 30.77 -31.69 14.00
C GLU A 87 31.38 -32.56 12.89
N GLU A 88 30.59 -32.91 11.88
CA GLU A 88 31.05 -33.63 10.67
C GLU A 88 31.82 -32.75 9.67
N GLY A 89 32.05 -31.46 9.97
CA GLY A 89 32.73 -30.52 9.07
C GLY A 89 31.91 -30.04 7.86
N LYS A 90 30.61 -30.35 7.80
CA LYS A 90 29.69 -29.98 6.72
C LYS A 90 29.05 -28.61 6.97
N LEU A 91 29.88 -27.57 7.08
CA LEU A 91 29.44 -26.21 7.43
C LEU A 91 28.39 -25.65 6.45
N ASN A 92 28.59 -25.80 5.14
CA ASN A 92 27.66 -25.28 4.13
C ASN A 92 26.25 -25.88 4.24
N LEU A 93 26.17 -27.19 4.46
CA LEU A 93 24.89 -27.89 4.63
C LEU A 93 24.20 -27.46 5.94
N SER A 94 24.99 -27.24 6.99
CA SER A 94 24.47 -26.72 8.26
C SER A 94 23.87 -25.32 8.10
N ILE A 95 24.52 -24.45 7.31
CA ILE A 95 24.03 -23.08 7.00
C ILE A 95 22.75 -23.13 6.18
N ASP A 96 22.64 -24.03 5.20
CA ASP A 96 21.44 -24.13 4.35
C ASP A 96 20.21 -24.58 5.15
N ILE A 97 20.38 -25.57 6.02
CA ILE A 97 19.31 -26.05 6.91
C ILE A 97 18.90 -24.95 7.88
N GLU A 98 19.89 -24.29 8.49
CA GLU A 98 19.65 -23.20 9.42
C GLU A 98 18.91 -22.03 8.77
N LYS A 99 19.37 -21.59 7.59
CA LYS A 99 18.73 -20.52 6.83
C LYS A 99 17.31 -20.89 6.42
N SER A 100 17.09 -22.11 5.95
CA SER A 100 15.76 -22.60 5.57
C SER A 100 14.82 -22.60 6.77
N PHE A 101 15.26 -23.11 7.92
CA PHE A 101 14.42 -23.23 9.11
C PHE A 101 14.12 -21.89 9.78
N VAL A 102 15.12 -21.00 9.88
CA VAL A 102 14.87 -19.64 10.37
C VAL A 102 13.90 -18.89 9.45
N THR A 103 14.02 -19.07 8.14
CA THR A 103 13.08 -18.45 7.19
C THR A 103 11.65 -18.94 7.43
N SER A 104 11.43 -20.25 7.61
CA SER A 104 10.09 -20.78 7.92
C SER A 104 9.54 -20.29 9.26
N LEU A 105 10.40 -20.12 10.27
CA LEU A 105 9.98 -19.59 11.58
C LEU A 105 9.62 -18.10 11.54
N ILE A 106 10.19 -17.33 10.63
CA ILE A 106 9.86 -15.91 10.42
C ILE A 106 8.55 -15.75 9.64
N GLU A 107 8.23 -16.69 8.75
CA GLU A 107 6.97 -16.70 7.99
C GLU A 107 5.73 -17.02 8.85
N GLU A 108 5.92 -17.51 10.09
CA GLU A 108 4.82 -17.72 11.04
C GLU A 108 4.35 -16.40 11.67
N ASP A 109 3.04 -16.16 11.67
CA ASP A 109 2.37 -15.01 12.29
C ASP A 109 2.34 -15.11 13.83
N LEU A 110 3.52 -15.07 14.45
CA LEU A 110 3.73 -15.11 15.89
C LEU A 110 4.20 -13.75 16.43
N PRO A 111 3.76 -13.36 17.63
CA PRO A 111 4.14 -12.09 18.23
C PRO A 111 5.66 -12.03 18.46
N THR A 112 6.29 -10.96 17.99
CA THR A 112 7.73 -10.71 18.14
C THR A 112 8.00 -9.96 19.44
N ILE A 113 8.21 -10.70 20.52
CA ILE A 113 8.34 -10.15 21.88
C ILE A 113 9.73 -10.33 22.50
N TYR A 114 10.65 -11.05 21.84
CA TYR A 114 11.98 -11.39 22.35
C TYR A 114 13.07 -10.50 21.77
N PHE A 115 14.02 -10.04 22.58
CA PHE A 115 15.10 -9.18 22.10
C PHE A 115 16.33 -10.00 21.73
N ALA A 116 16.98 -9.63 20.62
CA ALA A 116 18.35 -10.02 20.31
C ALA A 116 19.20 -8.76 20.02
N GLU A 117 20.41 -8.72 20.55
CA GLU A 117 21.36 -7.61 20.31
C GLU A 117 21.64 -7.43 18.82
N PHE A 118 21.62 -6.17 18.36
CA PHE A 118 21.63 -5.84 16.93
C PHE A 118 22.92 -6.29 16.24
N ARG A 119 24.10 -6.07 16.85
CA ARG A 119 25.38 -6.46 16.23
C ARG A 119 25.52 -7.97 16.13
N TRP A 120 25.02 -8.71 17.13
CA TRP A 120 24.91 -10.16 17.06
C TRP A 120 23.99 -10.59 15.90
N ALA A 121 22.83 -9.97 15.73
CA ALA A 121 21.90 -10.27 14.63
C ALA A 121 22.50 -9.96 13.23
N VAL A 122 23.29 -8.88 13.11
CA VAL A 122 24.02 -8.56 11.88
C VAL A 122 25.10 -9.61 11.58
N ASN A 123 25.87 -10.02 12.57
CA ASN A 123 26.87 -11.09 12.40
C ASN A 123 26.20 -12.42 12.01
N TYR A 124 25.07 -12.74 12.66
CA TYR A 124 24.26 -13.92 12.39
C TYR A 124 23.76 -13.97 10.92
N THR A 125 23.19 -12.87 10.46
CA THR A 125 22.70 -12.77 9.07
C THR A 125 23.84 -12.83 8.05
N THR A 126 24.97 -12.19 8.35
CA THR A 126 26.18 -12.24 7.51
C THR A 126 26.74 -13.66 7.40
N PHE A 127 26.66 -14.45 8.49
CA PHE A 127 27.01 -15.87 8.49
C PHE A 127 26.05 -16.71 7.63
N LEU A 128 24.73 -16.51 7.73
CA LEU A 128 23.75 -17.21 6.89
C LEU A 128 23.85 -16.85 5.40
N GLU A 129 24.38 -15.67 5.09
CA GLU A 129 24.68 -15.22 3.72
C GLU A 129 26.04 -15.70 3.21
N ARG A 130 26.77 -16.50 4.01
CA ARG A 130 28.11 -17.04 3.70
C ARG A 130 29.15 -15.95 3.46
N ARG A 131 28.93 -14.75 3.99
CA ARG A 131 29.89 -13.64 3.92
C ARG A 131 30.99 -13.75 4.97
N ILE A 132 30.75 -14.53 6.02
CA ILE A 132 31.75 -14.96 7.02
C ILE A 132 31.67 -16.47 7.22
N GLN A 133 32.80 -17.10 7.51
CA GLN A 133 32.89 -18.54 7.77
C GLN A 133 32.94 -18.87 9.28
N GLU A 134 33.18 -17.87 10.12
CA GLU A 134 33.18 -18.05 11.58
C GLU A 134 31.74 -18.18 12.10
N VAL A 135 31.49 -19.25 12.87
CA VAL A 135 30.19 -19.49 13.51
C VAL A 135 29.91 -18.38 14.53
N PRO A 136 28.72 -17.77 14.53
CA PRO A 136 28.35 -16.74 15.49
C PRO A 136 28.58 -17.18 16.94
N LYS A 137 29.11 -16.25 17.76
CA LYS A 137 29.31 -16.46 19.20
C LYS A 137 27.96 -16.49 19.94
N LYS A 138 27.96 -16.80 21.23
CA LYS A 138 26.75 -16.79 22.08
C LYS A 138 26.06 -15.41 22.04
N ILE A 139 24.72 -15.41 22.13
CA ILE A 139 23.93 -14.16 22.19
C ILE A 139 24.32 -13.38 23.45
N ASN A 140 24.56 -12.08 23.32
CA ASN A 140 24.87 -11.22 24.45
C ASN A 140 23.94 -10.00 24.51
N ASN A 141 22.83 -10.16 25.23
CA ASN A 141 21.85 -9.10 25.47
C ASN A 141 22.24 -8.22 26.66
N SER A 142 23.32 -8.51 27.39
CA SER A 142 23.71 -7.75 28.59
C SER A 142 24.03 -6.29 28.28
N LYS A 143 24.42 -6.02 27.02
CA LYS A 143 24.68 -4.68 26.48
C LYS A 143 23.44 -3.79 26.35
N LEU A 144 22.24 -4.36 26.46
CA LEU A 144 20.98 -3.63 26.38
C LEU A 144 20.49 -3.18 27.76
N LEU A 145 21.15 -3.62 28.83
CA LEU A 145 20.67 -3.55 30.20
C LEU A 145 21.60 -2.72 31.08
N THR A 146 21.03 -2.20 32.17
CA THR A 146 21.83 -1.61 33.26
C THR A 146 22.71 -2.67 33.92
N GLN A 147 23.82 -2.24 34.54
CA GLN A 147 24.83 -3.15 35.13
C GLN A 147 24.23 -4.13 36.16
N GLU A 148 23.19 -3.71 36.90
CA GLU A 148 22.48 -4.53 37.88
C GLU A 148 21.58 -5.59 37.24
N ASN A 149 20.98 -5.30 36.09
CA ASN A 149 20.07 -6.22 35.39
C ASN A 149 20.80 -7.16 34.42
N ALA A 150 22.03 -6.84 34.04
CA ALA A 150 22.85 -7.64 33.13
C ALA A 150 23.15 -9.08 33.62
N GLN A 151 22.98 -9.35 34.92
CA GLN A 151 23.26 -10.65 35.55
C GLN A 151 22.02 -11.56 35.68
N LYS A 152 20.80 -11.07 35.40
CA LYS A 152 19.55 -11.83 35.56
C LYS A 152 19.33 -12.75 34.36
N GLU A 153 18.79 -13.97 34.54
CA GLU A 153 18.55 -14.89 33.42
C GLU A 153 17.35 -14.51 32.53
N LEU A 154 16.30 -13.95 33.13
CA LEU A 154 15.05 -13.53 32.47
C LEU A 154 14.66 -12.12 32.93
N ILE A 155 14.30 -11.27 31.97
CA ILE A 155 13.84 -9.90 32.19
C ILE A 155 12.55 -9.70 31.40
N ILE A 156 11.53 -9.23 32.10
CA ILE A 156 10.24 -8.89 31.51
C ILE A 156 10.08 -7.37 31.64
N ILE A 157 9.94 -6.70 30.51
CA ILE A 157 9.73 -5.26 30.42
C ILE A 157 8.29 -4.98 30.00
N LYS A 158 7.71 -3.88 30.49
CA LYS A 158 6.33 -3.49 30.13
C LYS A 158 6.28 -2.58 28.90
N SER A 159 7.41 -1.96 28.56
CA SER A 159 7.49 -0.91 27.55
C SER A 159 8.93 -0.77 27.04
N GLU A 160 9.13 -0.26 25.84
CA GLU A 160 10.47 0.06 25.31
C GLU A 160 11.16 1.20 26.08
N LYS A 161 10.43 1.89 26.97
CA LYS A 161 10.94 2.93 27.88
C LYS A 161 11.14 2.43 29.32
N ASP A 162 11.13 1.11 29.54
CA ASP A 162 11.32 0.50 30.85
C ASP A 162 12.71 0.84 31.43
N SER A 163 12.76 1.19 32.71
CA SER A 163 13.98 1.60 33.41
C SER A 163 15.03 0.49 33.54
N GLN A 164 14.65 -0.76 33.20
CA GLN A 164 15.56 -1.90 33.15
C GLN A 164 16.49 -1.88 31.91
N LEU A 165 16.12 -1.16 30.83
CA LEU A 165 16.95 -0.96 29.65
C LEU A 165 17.88 0.24 29.80
N LEU A 166 18.99 0.27 29.06
CA LEU A 166 19.84 1.46 29.00
C LEU A 166 19.07 2.66 28.39
N PRO A 167 19.25 3.88 28.90
CA PRO A 167 18.63 5.08 28.33
C PRO A 167 19.02 5.26 26.86
N GLY A 168 18.04 5.44 25.97
CA GLY A 168 18.26 5.68 24.55
C GLY A 168 18.44 4.42 23.69
N VAL A 169 18.19 3.22 24.25
CA VAL A 169 18.06 1.99 23.46
C VAL A 169 16.91 2.15 22.45
N GLN A 170 17.17 1.79 21.20
CA GLN A 170 16.28 2.01 20.05
C GLN A 170 16.19 0.74 19.22
N PRO A 171 15.00 0.41 18.68
CA PRO A 171 14.84 -0.68 17.73
C PRO A 171 15.69 -0.41 16.48
N ASP A 172 16.18 -1.48 15.85
CA ASP A 172 16.94 -1.44 14.59
C ASP A 172 18.30 -0.72 14.64
N ARG A 173 18.69 -0.28 15.84
CA ARG A 173 20.02 0.25 16.15
C ARG A 173 20.73 -0.55 17.23
N HIS A 174 19.97 -0.96 18.26
CA HIS A 174 20.53 -1.62 19.44
C HIS A 174 20.01 -3.05 19.59
N TYR A 175 18.75 -3.31 19.23
CA TYR A 175 18.16 -4.65 19.29
C TYR A 175 17.23 -4.93 18.11
N VAL A 176 16.93 -6.20 17.90
CA VAL A 176 15.89 -6.70 17.00
C VAL A 176 14.90 -7.56 17.79
N LEU A 177 13.64 -7.56 17.36
CA LEU A 177 12.58 -8.38 17.97
C LEU A 177 12.41 -9.71 17.22
N LEU A 178 12.25 -10.79 17.99
CA LEU A 178 12.09 -12.17 17.54
C LEU A 178 10.80 -12.76 18.11
N ASN A 179 10.16 -13.64 17.36
CA ASN A 179 9.06 -14.44 17.89
C ASN A 179 9.58 -15.56 18.82
N GLU A 180 8.68 -16.14 19.64
CA GLU A 180 9.04 -17.17 20.64
C GLU A 180 9.82 -18.33 20.03
N ARG A 181 9.45 -18.78 18.83
CA ARG A 181 10.11 -19.93 18.18
C ARG A 181 11.47 -19.58 17.62
N SER A 182 11.60 -18.43 16.98
CA SER A 182 12.86 -17.91 16.45
C SER A 182 13.87 -17.72 17.58
N TRP A 183 13.43 -17.12 18.70
CA TRP A 183 14.24 -17.01 19.91
C TRP A 183 14.64 -18.39 20.44
N THR A 184 13.69 -19.31 20.59
CA THR A 184 13.96 -20.66 21.12
C THR A 184 14.95 -21.43 20.26
N PHE A 185 14.79 -21.42 18.93
CA PHE A 185 15.70 -22.05 17.99
C PHE A 185 17.12 -21.47 18.08
N ILE A 186 17.24 -20.16 17.99
CA ILE A 186 18.54 -19.48 18.03
C ILE A 186 19.21 -19.71 19.40
N HIS A 187 18.44 -19.65 20.49
CA HIS A 187 18.96 -19.87 21.83
C HIS A 187 19.41 -21.31 22.06
N LEU A 188 18.70 -22.33 21.56
CA LEU A 188 19.13 -23.73 21.65
C LEU A 188 20.38 -24.01 20.81
N LEU A 189 20.56 -23.29 19.70
CA LEU A 189 21.69 -23.48 18.79
C LEU A 189 22.96 -22.75 19.25
N TYR A 190 22.84 -21.50 19.70
CA TYR A 190 23.98 -20.64 20.05
C TYR A 190 24.14 -20.40 21.55
N GLY A 191 23.08 -20.53 22.33
CA GLY A 191 23.03 -20.15 23.74
C GLY A 191 23.26 -18.64 23.96
N GLY A 192 23.43 -18.26 25.22
CA GLY A 192 23.70 -16.88 25.63
C GLY A 192 22.61 -16.32 26.52
N GLY A 193 22.58 -15.01 26.69
CA GLY A 193 21.64 -14.35 27.58
C GLY A 193 21.96 -12.87 27.81
N PRO A 194 21.17 -12.19 28.65
CA PRO A 194 19.93 -12.67 29.27
C PRO A 194 18.70 -12.64 28.35
N LYS A 195 17.67 -13.41 28.69
CA LYS A 195 16.40 -13.47 27.95
C LYS A 195 15.57 -12.23 28.28
N ILE A 196 15.30 -11.38 27.30
CA ILE A 196 14.49 -10.16 27.48
C ILE A 196 13.19 -10.31 26.69
N MET A 197 12.05 -10.06 27.35
CA MET A 197 10.71 -10.11 26.75
C MET A 197 9.91 -8.85 27.06
N ILE A 198 9.08 -8.41 26.10
CA ILE A 198 8.05 -7.38 26.35
C ILE A 198 6.68 -8.01 26.63
N GLU A 199 6.04 -7.62 27.73
CA GLU A 199 4.70 -8.08 28.12
C GLU A 199 3.63 -7.26 27.37
N MET A 200 2.71 -7.93 26.69
CA MET A 200 1.58 -7.29 26.00
C MET A 200 0.34 -7.31 26.90
N GLU A 201 -0.16 -6.15 27.32
CA GLU A 201 -1.40 -6.06 28.11
C GLU A 201 -2.60 -6.64 27.32
N LYS A 202 -3.32 -7.58 27.93
CA LYS A 202 -4.56 -8.13 27.36
C LYS A 202 -5.68 -7.08 27.47
N PRO A 203 -6.46 -6.81 26.41
CA PRO A 203 -7.62 -5.93 26.53
C PRO A 203 -8.66 -6.57 27.46
N VAL A 204 -9.04 -5.84 28.51
CA VAL A 204 -10.12 -6.19 29.44
C VAL A 204 -11.46 -6.09 28.68
N MET A 205 -12.21 -7.19 28.63
CA MET A 205 -13.59 -7.20 28.11
C MET A 205 -14.58 -6.95 29.25
N SER A 206 -15.45 -5.95 29.10
CA SER A 206 -16.62 -5.78 29.95
C SER A 206 -17.79 -6.64 29.44
N PRO A 207 -18.62 -7.23 30.34
CA PRO A 207 -19.70 -8.14 29.97
C PRO A 207 -21.04 -7.43 29.65
N ASP A 208 -21.81 -8.12 28.81
CA ASP A 208 -23.27 -8.10 28.58
C ASP A 208 -23.93 -6.92 27.85
N ILE A 209 -24.41 -7.17 26.61
CA ILE A 209 -25.85 -7.32 26.27
C ILE A 209 -26.00 -8.34 25.12
N ILE A 210 -26.93 -9.28 25.30
CA ILE A 210 -27.29 -10.41 24.41
C ILE A 210 -28.37 -9.99 23.38
N ASN A 211 -28.24 -10.53 22.16
CA ASN A 211 -29.16 -10.59 21.00
C ASN A 211 -29.51 -9.27 20.29
N ASP A 212 -29.59 -9.18 18.96
CA ASP A 212 -29.98 -10.19 17.96
C ASP A 212 -29.23 -10.02 16.62
N GLY A 213 -29.28 -11.07 15.79
CA GLY A 213 -28.52 -11.22 14.56
C GLY A 213 -28.86 -10.28 13.39
N GLN A 214 -28.06 -10.44 12.32
CA GLN A 214 -28.03 -9.71 11.04
C GLN A 214 -27.19 -8.43 11.06
N THR A 215 -26.03 -8.45 10.41
CA THR A 215 -25.81 -7.72 9.15
C THR A 215 -24.38 -7.88 8.62
N ASN A 216 -24.34 -7.95 7.29
CA ASN A 216 -23.16 -8.09 6.45
C ASN A 216 -22.28 -6.83 6.46
N VAL A 217 -21.02 -7.08 6.15
CA VAL A 217 -19.93 -6.13 5.98
C VAL A 217 -20.20 -5.14 4.84
N THR A 218 -20.21 -3.85 5.16
CA THR A 218 -19.86 -2.74 4.26
C THR A 218 -18.95 -1.74 4.99
N SER A 219 -18.13 -1.10 4.16
CA SER A 219 -17.31 0.09 4.38
C SER A 219 -17.76 1.06 5.49
N HIS A 220 -16.80 1.73 6.14
CA HIS A 220 -16.59 3.19 6.05
C HIS A 220 -15.76 3.77 7.19
N THR A 221 -14.85 4.69 6.82
CA THR A 221 -14.51 5.98 7.45
C THR A 221 -14.88 6.19 8.93
N ALA A 222 -13.87 6.63 9.70
CA ALA A 222 -14.04 7.16 11.04
C ALA A 222 -14.93 8.42 11.05
N ASN A 223 -15.96 8.38 11.89
CA ASN A 223 -16.76 9.52 12.30
C ASN A 223 -16.00 10.36 13.33
N THR A 224 -15.90 11.66 13.06
CA THR A 224 -15.59 12.74 14.00
C THR A 224 -16.68 12.89 15.07
N THR A 225 -16.29 12.83 16.34
CA THR A 225 -17.08 13.32 17.47
C THR A 225 -16.88 14.83 17.67
N LYS A 226 -18.00 15.54 17.80
CA LYS A 226 -18.10 16.96 18.15
C LYS A 226 -17.51 17.19 19.55
N ILE A 227 -16.60 18.16 19.68
CA ILE A 227 -16.37 18.89 20.92
C ILE A 227 -16.39 20.37 20.57
N SER A 228 -17.36 21.06 21.15
CA SER A 228 -17.58 22.50 21.12
C SER A 228 -16.72 23.19 22.18
N ILE A 229 -15.84 24.11 21.78
CA ILE A 229 -15.23 25.12 22.67
C ILE A 229 -15.14 26.43 21.88
N GLU A 230 -15.82 27.46 22.40
CA GLU A 230 -15.78 28.87 21.97
C GLU A 230 -14.51 29.59 22.47
N PRO A 231 -14.17 30.78 21.93
CA PRO A 231 -12.80 31.25 21.81
C PRO A 231 -12.34 32.09 23.01
N LEU A 232 -11.05 32.00 23.32
CA LEU A 232 -10.35 32.97 24.16
C LEU A 232 -9.51 33.90 23.28
N ILE A 233 -9.88 35.17 23.35
CA ILE A 233 -9.17 36.38 22.96
C ILE A 233 -7.91 36.51 23.86
N ASP A 234 -6.72 36.81 23.32
CA ASP A 234 -6.11 38.16 23.40
C ASP A 234 -4.64 38.27 22.92
N ILE A 235 -4.35 39.49 22.43
CA ILE A 235 -3.06 40.22 22.35
C ILE A 235 -2.00 39.78 21.30
N ALA A 236 -1.87 40.62 20.26
CA ALA A 236 -0.71 41.52 20.13
C ALA A 236 -1.01 42.66 19.13
N LYS A 237 -1.17 43.87 19.68
CA LYS A 237 -1.12 45.15 18.97
C LYS A 237 0.32 45.45 18.56
N LEU A 238 0.53 45.96 17.36
CA LEU A 238 1.55 46.99 17.11
C LEU A 238 0.97 48.02 16.15
N GLU A 239 1.02 49.25 16.63
CA GLU A 239 0.52 50.49 16.05
C GLU A 239 1.40 50.95 14.89
N TYR A 240 0.82 51.61 13.90
CA TYR A 240 1.42 52.78 13.26
C TYR A 240 0.29 53.72 12.81
N ASN A 241 0.15 54.83 13.54
CA ASN A 241 -0.62 55.99 13.13
C ASN A 241 0.11 56.71 11.98
N ASN A 242 -0.65 57.26 11.02
CA ASN A 242 -0.38 58.61 10.52
C ASN A 242 -1.66 59.22 9.93
N MET A 243 -1.85 60.47 10.31
CA MET A 243 -2.99 61.35 10.08
C MET A 243 -3.04 61.83 8.62
N GLU A 244 -4.24 61.92 8.05
CA GLU A 244 -4.55 62.78 6.91
C GLU A 244 -5.69 63.72 7.30
N ASP A 245 -5.36 65.02 7.42
CA ASP A 245 -6.29 66.12 7.30
C ASP A 245 -5.77 67.01 6.16
N SER A 246 -6.58 67.25 5.14
CA SER A 246 -6.94 68.59 4.62
C SER A 246 -7.48 68.57 3.18
N GLU A 247 -8.76 68.92 3.11
CA GLU A 247 -9.37 69.95 2.25
C GLU A 247 -9.42 69.82 0.71
N LYS A 248 -10.61 70.21 0.22
CA LYS A 248 -11.13 70.19 -1.14
C LYS A 248 -10.90 71.53 -1.87
N SER A 249 -10.42 71.45 -3.12
CA SER A 249 -10.87 72.19 -4.35
C SER A 249 -10.77 73.75 -4.36
N PRO A 250 -10.98 74.49 -5.49
CA PRO A 250 -11.37 74.08 -6.87
C PRO A 250 -10.65 74.78 -8.07
N ASN A 251 -10.82 74.14 -9.25
CA ASN A 251 -10.98 74.67 -10.64
C ASN A 251 -10.13 75.86 -11.18
N THR A 252 -9.56 75.70 -12.39
CA THR A 252 -10.09 76.30 -13.65
C THR A 252 -9.22 76.02 -14.90
N ASN A 253 -9.93 75.64 -15.99
CA ASN A 253 -9.83 76.07 -17.40
C ASN A 253 -8.63 75.76 -18.35
N THR A 254 -8.91 74.78 -19.24
CA THR A 254 -8.92 74.83 -20.73
C THR A 254 -7.71 75.28 -21.56
N THR A 255 -7.22 74.38 -22.44
CA THR A 255 -7.05 74.66 -23.90
C THR A 255 -6.86 73.41 -24.79
N ARG A 256 -7.79 73.29 -25.76
CA ARG A 256 -7.79 72.77 -27.16
C ARG A 256 -6.91 71.58 -27.65
N ARG A 257 -7.65 70.53 -28.06
CA ARG A 257 -7.69 69.79 -29.34
C ARG A 257 -6.41 69.15 -29.92
N SER A 258 -6.42 67.81 -29.92
CA SER A 258 -6.14 66.98 -31.12
C SER A 258 -6.68 65.56 -30.91
N ASN A 259 -7.54 65.08 -31.82
CA ASN A 259 -7.92 63.66 -31.90
C ASN A 259 -6.73 62.85 -32.47
N PRO A 260 -6.34 61.74 -31.84
CA PRO A 260 -5.67 60.65 -32.54
C PRO A 260 -6.61 59.44 -32.64
N GLN A 261 -6.97 59.16 -33.88
CA GLN A 261 -7.04 57.84 -34.50
C GLN A 261 -7.44 56.65 -33.61
N LYS A 262 -8.58 56.06 -33.96
CA LYS A 262 -8.95 54.68 -33.64
C LYS A 262 -7.79 53.75 -34.03
N THR A 263 -6.95 53.40 -33.07
CA THR A 263 -6.15 52.18 -33.18
C THR A 263 -7.15 51.05 -33.14
N ASN A 264 -7.30 50.35 -34.27
CA ASN A 264 -7.92 49.04 -34.29
C ASN A 264 -7.20 48.20 -33.24
N SER A 265 -7.78 48.08 -32.05
CA SER A 265 -7.47 46.99 -31.15
C SER A 265 -7.89 45.75 -31.90
N ILE A 266 -6.92 45.16 -32.61
CA ILE A 266 -6.98 43.78 -33.02
C ILE A 266 -7.40 43.06 -31.73
N LYS A 267 -8.66 42.61 -31.68
CA LYS A 267 -9.08 41.63 -30.70
C LYS A 267 -8.29 40.39 -31.03
N ILE A 268 -7.07 40.33 -30.51
CA ILE A 268 -6.28 39.13 -30.45
C ILE A 268 -7.15 38.23 -29.60
N GLN A 269 -7.84 37.30 -30.26
CA GLN A 269 -8.42 36.15 -29.58
C GLN A 269 -7.28 35.58 -28.72
N PRO A 270 -7.48 35.36 -27.41
CA PRO A 270 -6.41 34.87 -26.57
C PRO A 270 -6.00 33.51 -27.13
N LYS A 271 -4.81 33.45 -27.75
CA LYS A 271 -4.14 32.17 -28.01
C LYS A 271 -4.12 31.45 -26.67
N LEU A 272 -4.70 30.25 -26.60
CA LEU A 272 -4.72 29.43 -25.40
C LEU A 272 -3.31 29.40 -24.80
N TYR A 273 -3.10 30.12 -23.69
CA TYR A 273 -1.80 30.19 -23.05
C TYR A 273 -1.58 28.87 -22.31
N GLU A 274 -0.70 28.03 -22.84
CA GLU A 274 -0.18 26.90 -22.07
C GLU A 274 0.51 27.42 -20.80
N LEU A 275 0.28 26.75 -19.68
CA LEU A 275 0.86 27.14 -18.40
C LEU A 275 2.40 27.20 -18.50
N PRO A 276 3.04 28.26 -17.98
CA PRO A 276 4.49 28.32 -17.94
C PRO A 276 5.06 27.18 -17.08
N CYS A 277 6.27 26.73 -17.42
CA CYS A 277 6.97 25.74 -16.63
C CYS A 277 7.58 26.43 -15.40
N VAL A 278 7.10 26.09 -14.20
CA VAL A 278 7.54 26.67 -12.93
C VAL A 278 7.89 25.56 -11.93
N GLY A 279 8.83 25.83 -11.05
CA GLY A 279 9.16 24.97 -9.93
C GLY A 279 8.17 25.15 -8.79
N LEU A 280 8.07 24.15 -7.91
CA LEU A 280 7.26 24.21 -6.70
C LEU A 280 8.19 24.16 -5.49
N GLN A 281 8.04 25.12 -4.58
CA GLN A 281 8.86 25.18 -3.37
C GLN A 281 8.58 23.97 -2.48
N ASN A 282 9.64 23.38 -1.93
CA ASN A 282 9.56 22.28 -0.98
C ASN A 282 10.09 22.75 0.38
N PRO A 283 9.24 23.32 1.25
CA PRO A 283 9.69 23.77 2.56
C PRO A 283 10.13 22.59 3.44
N LYS A 284 9.47 21.43 3.32
CA LYS A 284 9.82 20.19 4.03
C LYS A 284 9.03 18.97 3.53
N TYR A 285 9.69 17.97 2.96
CA TYR A 285 9.10 16.66 2.57
C TYR A 285 7.89 16.70 1.61
N TYR A 286 7.67 17.77 0.87
CA TYR A 286 6.54 17.92 -0.07
C TYR A 286 6.84 17.45 -1.50
N CYS A 287 7.98 16.82 -1.77
CA CYS A 287 8.35 16.40 -3.12
C CYS A 287 7.32 15.44 -3.75
N TYR A 288 6.68 14.56 -2.97
CA TYR A 288 5.60 13.67 -3.44
C TYR A 288 4.39 14.45 -3.99
N MET A 289 4.05 15.57 -3.34
CA MET A 289 2.97 16.46 -3.73
C MET A 289 3.38 17.27 -4.94
N ASN A 290 4.60 17.82 -4.92
CA ASN A 290 5.13 18.62 -6.02
C ASN A 290 5.16 17.80 -7.32
N SER A 291 5.69 16.58 -7.30
CA SER A 291 5.77 15.72 -8.47
C SER A 291 4.38 15.40 -9.06
N ALA A 292 3.40 15.09 -8.20
CA ALA A 292 2.02 14.84 -8.61
C ALA A 292 1.33 16.10 -9.18
N LEU A 293 1.53 17.26 -8.55
CA LEU A 293 1.00 18.53 -9.06
C LEU A 293 1.61 18.89 -10.41
N GLN A 294 2.92 18.67 -10.62
CA GLN A 294 3.56 18.94 -11.90
C GLN A 294 2.97 18.10 -13.04
N PHE A 295 2.52 16.88 -12.75
CA PHE A 295 1.75 16.07 -13.69
C PHE A 295 0.38 16.70 -13.97
N LEU A 296 -0.43 17.00 -12.95
CA LEU A 296 -1.78 17.58 -13.18
C LEU A 296 -1.72 18.92 -13.93
N LEU A 297 -0.73 19.75 -13.62
CA LEU A 297 -0.45 21.02 -14.31
C LEU A 297 -0.05 20.83 -15.79
N SER A 298 0.36 19.62 -16.20
CA SER A 298 0.64 19.31 -17.61
C SER A 298 -0.62 18.97 -18.43
N ILE A 299 -1.75 18.67 -17.77
CA ILE A 299 -3.00 18.27 -18.44
C ILE A 299 -3.85 19.50 -18.74
N ARG A 300 -3.87 19.92 -20.00
CA ARG A 300 -4.53 21.15 -20.43
C ARG A 300 -6.05 21.11 -20.20
N GLU A 301 -6.70 20.03 -20.58
CA GLU A 301 -8.15 19.85 -20.51
C GLU A 301 -8.67 19.89 -19.08
N LEU A 302 -7.93 19.29 -18.16
CA LEU A 302 -8.21 19.35 -16.73
C LEU A 302 -8.15 20.80 -16.25
N ASN A 303 -7.05 21.48 -16.55
CA ASN A 303 -6.79 22.83 -16.07
C ASN A 303 -7.79 23.85 -16.64
N ASP A 304 -8.08 23.76 -17.94
CA ASP A 304 -9.05 24.62 -18.62
C ASP A 304 -10.48 24.40 -18.11
N SER A 305 -10.87 23.14 -17.87
CA SER A 305 -12.18 22.81 -17.33
C SER A 305 -12.32 23.32 -15.90
N LEU A 306 -11.33 23.06 -15.03
CA LEU A 306 -11.36 23.51 -13.64
C LEU A 306 -11.32 25.03 -13.53
N LEU A 307 -10.63 25.76 -14.40
CA LEU A 307 -10.65 27.23 -14.42
C LEU A 307 -12.01 27.82 -14.81
N LYS A 308 -12.76 27.14 -15.68
CA LYS A 308 -14.11 27.55 -16.11
C LYS A 308 -15.18 27.28 -15.05
N GLN A 309 -14.92 26.39 -14.10
CA GLN A 309 -15.86 26.10 -13.01
C GLN A 309 -16.10 27.35 -12.16
N SER A 310 -17.37 27.63 -11.85
CA SER A 310 -17.78 28.79 -11.06
C SER A 310 -17.26 28.71 -9.62
N LYS A 311 -16.92 29.88 -9.05
CA LYS A 311 -16.53 30.03 -7.64
C LYS A 311 -17.77 29.87 -6.75
N GLN A 312 -18.23 28.65 -6.55
CA GLN A 312 -19.30 28.35 -5.59
C GLN A 312 -18.73 28.17 -4.18
N GLN A 313 -19.48 28.65 -3.18
CA GLN A 313 -19.21 28.36 -1.78
C GLN A 313 -19.20 26.82 -1.59
N ASN A 314 -18.19 26.28 -0.89
CA ASN A 314 -18.01 24.86 -0.52
C ASN A 314 -17.13 23.95 -1.42
N LYS A 315 -16.41 24.47 -2.43
CA LYS A 315 -15.43 23.68 -3.22
C LYS A 315 -13.98 24.00 -2.85
N LYS A 316 -13.53 23.61 -1.65
CA LYS A 316 -12.24 24.01 -1.08
C LYS A 316 -11.03 23.51 -1.89
N PHE A 317 -11.00 22.23 -2.25
CA PHE A 317 -9.89 21.64 -3.01
C PHE A 317 -9.85 22.17 -4.44
N THR A 318 -11.01 22.25 -5.08
CA THR A 318 -11.15 22.83 -6.43
C THR A 318 -10.67 24.28 -6.45
N MET A 319 -11.09 25.10 -5.47
CA MET A 319 -10.64 26.49 -5.36
C MET A 319 -9.14 26.60 -5.08
N ALA A 320 -8.59 25.74 -4.22
CA ALA A 320 -7.16 25.72 -3.94
C ALA A 320 -6.33 25.36 -5.19
N TYR A 321 -6.79 24.38 -5.98
CA TYR A 321 -6.16 24.04 -7.25
C TYR A 321 -6.33 25.14 -8.31
N GLN A 322 -7.51 25.77 -8.40
CA GLN A 322 -7.72 26.94 -9.27
C GLN A 322 -6.79 28.11 -8.91
N ASP A 323 -6.56 28.37 -7.62
CA ASP A 323 -5.64 29.42 -7.19
C ASP A 323 -4.20 29.07 -7.55
N LEU A 324 -3.80 27.81 -7.42
CA LEU A 324 -2.52 27.33 -7.96
C LEU A 324 -2.41 27.60 -9.47
N LEU A 325 -3.44 27.26 -10.25
CA LEU A 325 -3.46 27.53 -11.69
C LEU A 325 -3.28 29.02 -12.01
N ARG A 326 -3.99 29.91 -11.29
CA ARG A 326 -3.86 31.35 -11.47
C ARG A 326 -2.47 31.87 -11.09
N ILE A 327 -1.86 31.33 -10.03
CA ILE A 327 -0.48 31.68 -9.65
C ILE A 327 0.47 31.25 -10.77
N VAL A 328 0.39 30.00 -11.24
CA VAL A 328 1.23 29.49 -12.32
C VAL A 328 1.06 30.33 -13.59
N GLN A 329 -0.17 30.65 -14.00
CA GLN A 329 -0.45 31.48 -15.19
C GLN A 329 0.25 32.84 -15.17
N ASN A 330 0.39 33.45 -14.00
CA ASN A 330 1.00 34.77 -13.82
C ASN A 330 2.48 34.71 -13.42
N SER A 331 3.06 33.52 -13.34
CA SER A 331 4.44 33.32 -12.91
C SER A 331 5.43 33.37 -14.06
N ILE A 332 6.66 33.78 -13.74
CA ILE A 332 7.76 33.81 -14.71
C ILE A 332 8.21 32.36 -14.98
N PRO A 333 8.38 31.93 -16.25
CA PRO A 333 8.95 30.63 -16.57
C PRO A 333 10.29 30.38 -15.85
N GLY A 334 10.45 29.21 -15.24
CA GLY A 334 11.63 28.82 -14.45
C GLY A 334 11.66 29.35 -13.02
N SER A 335 10.72 30.22 -12.62
CA SER A 335 10.55 30.64 -11.23
C SER A 335 10.04 29.50 -10.34
N ALA A 336 10.14 29.65 -9.02
CA ALA A 336 9.61 28.70 -8.05
C ALA A 336 8.50 29.31 -7.20
N ILE A 337 7.34 28.65 -7.14
CA ILE A 337 6.15 29.13 -6.42
C ILE A 337 5.82 28.27 -5.20
N SER A 338 5.19 28.87 -4.19
CA SER A 338 4.68 28.15 -3.01
C SER A 338 3.29 27.58 -3.28
N VAL A 339 3.01 26.38 -2.73
CA VAL A 339 1.71 25.68 -2.83
C VAL A 339 1.00 25.58 -1.48
N GLU A 340 1.26 26.54 -0.59
CA GLU A 340 0.77 26.60 0.80
C GLU A 340 -0.72 26.28 0.95
N LYS A 341 -1.60 26.86 0.13
CA LYS A 341 -3.04 26.66 0.26
C LYS A 341 -3.43 25.18 0.11
N LEU A 342 -2.85 24.48 -0.87
CA LEU A 342 -3.08 23.04 -1.06
C LEU A 342 -2.41 22.22 0.04
N GLN A 343 -1.20 22.61 0.47
CA GLN A 343 -0.51 21.98 1.59
C GLN A 343 -1.37 22.00 2.86
N THR A 344 -1.93 23.16 3.22
CA THR A 344 -2.80 23.34 4.38
C THR A 344 -4.07 22.49 4.30
N MET A 345 -4.72 22.41 3.14
CA MET A 345 -5.92 21.58 2.97
C MET A 345 -5.65 20.09 3.12
N CYS A 346 -4.44 19.66 2.79
CA CYS A 346 -4.05 18.27 2.86
C CYS A 346 -3.53 17.83 4.24
N LEU A 347 -3.33 18.75 5.20
CA LEU A 347 -2.70 18.45 6.51
C LEU A 347 -3.45 17.41 7.36
N ASN A 348 -4.77 17.29 7.19
CA ASN A 348 -5.57 16.31 7.92
C ASN A 348 -5.24 14.87 7.54
N LYS A 349 -4.82 14.65 6.29
CA LYS A 349 -4.47 13.33 5.76
C LYS A 349 -2.96 13.13 5.65
N PHE A 350 -2.24 14.14 5.17
CA PHE A 350 -0.81 14.10 4.92
C PHE A 350 -0.08 15.02 5.91
N LYS A 351 0.63 14.41 6.86
CA LYS A 351 1.36 15.14 7.90
C LYS A 351 2.58 15.83 7.29
N TYR A 352 2.74 17.13 7.57
CA TYR A 352 3.88 17.94 7.11
C TYR A 352 5.25 17.43 7.60
N SER A 353 5.29 16.63 8.66
CA SER A 353 6.52 16.14 9.29
C SER A 353 7.03 14.82 8.71
N GLN A 354 6.33 14.24 7.72
CA GLN A 354 6.61 12.91 7.18
C GLN A 354 6.61 12.92 5.66
N GLN A 355 7.45 12.09 5.05
CA GLN A 355 7.32 11.77 3.63
C GLN A 355 6.06 10.91 3.40
N GLN A 356 5.49 11.02 2.21
CA GLN A 356 4.23 10.36 1.84
C GLN A 356 4.35 9.74 0.46
N ASP A 357 3.36 8.91 0.11
CA ASP A 357 3.27 8.29 -1.21
C ASP A 357 2.67 9.26 -2.24
N ALA A 358 3.38 9.47 -3.36
CA ALA A 358 2.90 10.34 -4.44
C ALA A 358 1.62 9.80 -5.10
N HIS A 359 1.46 8.47 -5.17
CA HIS A 359 0.28 7.82 -5.73
C HIS A 359 -0.95 8.06 -4.85
N GLU A 360 -0.80 7.90 -3.53
CA GLU A 360 -1.88 8.15 -2.58
C GLU A 360 -2.34 9.61 -2.62
N PHE A 361 -1.38 10.55 -2.69
CA PHE A 361 -1.70 11.97 -2.80
C PHE A 361 -2.41 12.31 -4.12
N LEU A 362 -1.93 11.79 -5.25
CA LEU A 362 -2.53 12.04 -6.56
C LEU A 362 -4.00 11.61 -6.58
N LEU A 363 -4.28 10.36 -6.18
CA LEU A 363 -5.64 9.84 -6.16
C LEU A 363 -6.52 10.54 -5.13
N TYR A 364 -5.95 10.90 -3.97
CA TYR A 364 -6.67 11.69 -2.97
C TYR A 364 -7.14 13.03 -3.53
N LEU A 365 -6.23 13.81 -4.15
CA LEU A 365 -6.57 15.11 -4.70
C LEU A 365 -7.63 14.99 -5.81
N LEU A 366 -7.50 14.01 -6.71
CA LEU A 366 -8.49 13.75 -7.76
C LEU A 366 -9.86 13.40 -7.18
N SER A 367 -9.90 12.56 -6.13
CA SER A 367 -11.14 12.15 -5.47
C SER A 367 -11.83 13.31 -4.75
N GLU A 368 -11.08 14.16 -4.04
CA GLU A 368 -11.63 15.33 -3.35
C GLU A 368 -12.20 16.35 -4.36
N ILE A 369 -11.50 16.62 -5.45
CA ILE A 369 -12.01 17.48 -6.53
C ILE A 369 -13.27 16.86 -7.14
N GLN A 370 -13.26 15.57 -7.46
CA GLN A 370 -14.43 14.88 -8.02
C GLN A 370 -15.63 14.96 -7.08
N GLN A 371 -15.43 14.69 -5.79
CA GLN A 371 -16.49 14.75 -4.79
C GLN A 371 -17.09 16.17 -4.66
N GLU A 372 -16.27 17.21 -4.78
CA GLU A 372 -16.72 18.61 -4.79
C GLU A 372 -17.48 18.99 -6.07
N LEU A 373 -17.19 18.35 -7.21
CA LEU A 373 -17.86 18.59 -8.49
C LEU A 373 -19.21 17.87 -8.60
N VAL A 374 -19.27 16.62 -8.15
CA VAL A 374 -20.43 15.72 -8.31
C VAL A 374 -21.34 15.72 -7.07
N GLY A 375 -20.77 15.90 -5.88
CA GLY A 375 -21.46 15.70 -4.60
C GLY A 375 -21.37 14.25 -4.10
N LYS A 376 -21.96 13.99 -2.93
CA LYS A 376 -21.94 12.65 -2.33
C LYS A 376 -22.92 11.71 -3.06
N ASN A 377 -22.39 10.80 -3.85
CA ASN A 377 -23.16 9.69 -4.41
C ASN A 377 -23.37 8.60 -3.36
N LYS A 378 -24.62 8.18 -3.15
CA LYS A 378 -24.93 7.01 -2.33
C LYS A 378 -24.60 5.75 -3.13
N TYR A 379 -23.81 4.85 -2.53
CA TYR A 379 -23.57 3.53 -3.10
C TYR A 379 -24.89 2.74 -3.15
N GLN A 380 -25.25 2.25 -4.33
CA GLN A 380 -26.34 1.29 -4.52
C GLN A 380 -25.76 0.08 -5.25
N LYS A 381 -25.98 -1.11 -4.68
CA LYS A 381 -25.60 -2.36 -5.34
C LYS A 381 -26.60 -2.62 -6.46
N GLU A 382 -26.15 -2.48 -7.69
CA GLU A 382 -26.93 -2.72 -8.90
C GLU A 382 -26.27 -3.85 -9.68
N GLU A 383 -27.10 -4.73 -10.24
CA GLU A 383 -26.65 -5.75 -11.18
C GLU A 383 -26.85 -5.18 -12.59
N PHE A 384 -25.80 -5.24 -13.40
CA PHE A 384 -25.81 -4.75 -14.77
C PHE A 384 -25.77 -5.92 -15.73
N GLN A 385 -26.49 -5.84 -16.85
CA GLN A 385 -26.51 -6.91 -17.85
C GLN A 385 -25.22 -6.96 -18.66
N ASN A 386 -24.59 -5.81 -18.87
CA ASN A 386 -23.36 -5.69 -19.65
C ASN A 386 -22.52 -4.48 -19.23
N ALA A 387 -21.27 -4.45 -19.72
CA ALA A 387 -20.30 -3.41 -19.40
C ALA A 387 -20.76 -2.00 -19.80
N GLN A 388 -21.46 -1.88 -20.94
CA GLN A 388 -21.90 -0.59 -21.48
C GLN A 388 -22.97 0.04 -20.57
N GLU A 389 -23.95 -0.75 -20.14
CA GLU A 389 -24.98 -0.32 -19.18
C GLU A 389 -24.35 0.18 -17.87
N ALA A 390 -23.43 -0.60 -17.29
CA ALA A 390 -22.71 -0.23 -16.08
C ALA A 390 -21.94 1.10 -16.26
N TRP A 391 -21.33 1.29 -17.44
CA TRP A 391 -20.57 2.49 -17.76
C TRP A 391 -21.45 3.73 -17.92
N ASP A 392 -22.60 3.59 -18.58
CA ASP A 392 -23.53 4.71 -18.79
C ASP A 392 -24.16 5.17 -17.47
N VAL A 393 -24.48 4.24 -16.56
CA VAL A 393 -24.89 4.57 -15.20
C VAL A 393 -23.77 5.28 -14.43
N TYR A 394 -22.53 4.79 -14.52
CA TYR A 394 -21.38 5.43 -13.87
C TYR A 394 -21.14 6.87 -14.36
N LYS A 395 -21.17 7.12 -15.67
CA LYS A 395 -21.04 8.48 -16.25
C LYS A 395 -22.18 9.40 -15.88
N THR A 396 -23.42 8.88 -15.86
CA THR A 396 -24.60 9.66 -15.47
C THR A 396 -24.51 10.13 -14.02
N ARG A 397 -23.95 9.28 -13.14
CA ARG A 397 -23.71 9.61 -11.73
C ARG A 397 -22.54 10.56 -11.52
N ASN A 398 -21.55 10.54 -12.42
CA ASN A 398 -20.31 11.32 -12.29
C ASN A 398 -20.05 12.16 -13.56
N PRO A 399 -20.90 13.16 -13.87
CA PRO A 399 -20.75 14.00 -15.06
C PRO A 399 -19.67 15.08 -14.84
N ASP A 400 -18.43 14.67 -14.58
CA ASP A 400 -17.33 15.55 -14.21
C ASP A 400 -16.07 15.35 -15.07
N ILE A 401 -15.15 16.30 -14.97
CA ILE A 401 -13.91 16.30 -15.76
C ILE A 401 -12.94 15.18 -15.35
N ILE A 402 -12.92 14.78 -14.07
CA ILE A 402 -12.06 13.70 -13.58
C ILE A 402 -12.52 12.38 -14.21
N THR A 403 -13.83 12.11 -14.18
CA THR A 403 -14.44 10.96 -14.86
C THR A 403 -14.12 10.97 -16.36
N SER A 404 -14.29 12.13 -17.00
CA SER A 404 -14.07 12.26 -18.45
C SER A 404 -12.62 12.02 -18.88
N LEU A 405 -11.65 12.28 -18.00
CA LEU A 405 -10.22 12.21 -18.31
C LEU A 405 -9.57 10.92 -17.83
N PHE A 406 -9.83 10.49 -16.60
CA PHE A 406 -9.07 9.44 -15.93
C PHE A 406 -9.87 8.15 -15.72
N ALA A 407 -11.19 8.18 -15.80
CA ALA A 407 -11.97 6.99 -15.52
C ALA A 407 -11.94 6.00 -16.69
N GLY A 408 -11.69 4.74 -16.38
CA GLY A 408 -11.92 3.58 -17.24
C GLY A 408 -12.80 2.55 -16.54
N GLN A 409 -12.96 1.39 -17.15
CA GLN A 409 -13.74 0.29 -16.59
C GLN A 409 -13.04 -1.05 -16.84
N ILE A 410 -13.04 -1.91 -15.82
CA ILE A 410 -12.61 -3.30 -15.90
C ILE A 410 -13.81 -4.21 -15.72
N ALA A 411 -13.92 -5.23 -16.57
CA ALA A 411 -14.79 -6.37 -16.34
C ALA A 411 -14.01 -7.50 -15.67
N SER A 412 -14.56 -8.05 -14.59
CA SER A 412 -14.01 -9.20 -13.88
C SER A 412 -14.92 -10.41 -14.00
N LYS A 413 -14.42 -11.47 -14.63
CA LYS A 413 -15.13 -12.74 -14.82
C LYS A 413 -14.66 -13.75 -13.80
N SER A 414 -15.60 -14.30 -13.04
CA SER A 414 -15.37 -15.28 -11.98
C SER A 414 -16.09 -16.58 -12.30
N HIS A 415 -15.36 -17.70 -12.31
CA HIS A 415 -15.91 -19.02 -12.62
C HIS A 415 -16.23 -19.81 -11.35
N CYS A 416 -17.50 -20.19 -11.18
CA CYS A 416 -17.89 -21.10 -10.09
C CYS A 416 -17.34 -22.50 -10.33
N LEU A 417 -16.58 -23.06 -9.38
CA LEU A 417 -15.99 -24.39 -9.55
C LEU A 417 -17.03 -25.52 -9.50
N LYS A 418 -18.16 -25.30 -8.80
CA LYS A 418 -19.26 -26.27 -8.65
C LYS A 418 -20.24 -26.30 -9.83
N CYS A 419 -20.89 -25.17 -10.12
CA CYS A 419 -21.94 -25.11 -11.14
C CYS A 419 -21.49 -24.54 -12.49
N LYS A 420 -20.21 -24.14 -12.62
CA LYS A 420 -19.61 -23.55 -13.82
C LYS A 420 -20.24 -22.24 -14.30
N GLU A 421 -21.14 -21.65 -13.51
CA GLU A 421 -21.68 -20.32 -13.78
C GLU A 421 -20.55 -19.29 -13.81
N ILE A 422 -20.65 -18.36 -14.76
CA ILE A 422 -19.75 -17.22 -14.89
C ILE A 422 -20.47 -16.02 -14.31
N SER A 423 -19.87 -15.42 -13.28
CA SER A 423 -20.30 -14.13 -12.75
C SER A 423 -19.39 -13.05 -13.30
N GLU A 424 -19.97 -11.96 -13.81
CA GLU A 424 -19.23 -10.81 -14.35
C GLU A 424 -19.54 -9.57 -13.50
N GLY A 425 -18.48 -8.87 -13.05
CA GLY A 425 -18.58 -7.60 -12.34
C GLY A 425 -17.89 -6.49 -13.13
N PHE A 426 -18.43 -5.28 -13.08
CA PHE A 426 -17.92 -4.12 -13.81
C PHE A 426 -17.49 -3.03 -12.84
N ASP A 427 -16.18 -2.79 -12.74
CA ASP A 427 -15.60 -1.88 -11.78
C ASP A 427 -15.01 -0.64 -12.50
N PRO A 428 -15.41 0.58 -12.13
CA PRO A 428 -14.73 1.78 -12.61
C PRO A 428 -13.33 1.89 -11.97
N ILE A 429 -12.36 2.36 -12.75
CA ILE A 429 -10.96 2.55 -12.31
C ILE A 429 -10.48 3.95 -12.66
N LEU A 430 -9.54 4.49 -11.88
CA LEU A 430 -8.80 5.72 -12.22
C LEU A 430 -7.33 5.43 -12.61
N ASP A 431 -6.83 4.27 -12.19
CA ASP A 431 -5.45 3.85 -12.36
C ASP A 431 -5.32 2.32 -12.38
N LEU A 432 -4.20 1.83 -12.90
CA LEU A 432 -3.81 0.42 -12.83
C LEU A 432 -2.61 0.25 -11.89
N ASN A 433 -2.80 -0.54 -10.84
CA ASN A 433 -1.78 -0.83 -9.84
C ASN A 433 -1.02 -2.12 -10.21
N LEU A 434 0.05 -1.96 -10.99
CA LEU A 434 0.77 -3.05 -11.64
C LEU A 434 1.75 -3.75 -10.68
N PRO A 435 1.62 -5.07 -10.47
CA PRO A 435 2.58 -5.84 -9.69
C PRO A 435 3.92 -5.95 -10.44
N LEU A 436 5.01 -5.87 -9.69
CA LEU A 436 6.33 -6.22 -10.19
C LEU A 436 6.64 -7.66 -9.78
N SER A 437 6.90 -8.52 -10.77
CA SER A 437 7.26 -9.92 -10.54
C SER A 437 8.59 -10.03 -9.79
N LYS A 438 8.63 -10.83 -8.72
CA LYS A 438 9.86 -11.12 -7.94
C LYS A 438 10.69 -12.27 -8.53
N TYR A 439 10.27 -12.86 -9.65
CA TYR A 439 10.91 -14.06 -10.18
C TYR A 439 12.21 -13.70 -10.93
N TYR A 440 13.29 -13.77 -10.18
CA TYR A 440 14.71 -13.69 -10.55
C TYR A 440 15.05 -14.30 -11.92
N ILE A 441 15.17 -13.46 -12.94
CA ILE A 441 15.98 -13.71 -14.14
C ILE A 441 16.64 -12.39 -14.53
N PRO A 442 17.92 -12.37 -14.95
CA PRO A 442 18.57 -11.19 -15.51
C PRO A 442 18.01 -10.87 -16.91
N ARG A 443 16.75 -10.43 -16.97
CA ARG A 443 16.13 -9.88 -18.18
C ARG A 443 15.71 -8.45 -17.90
N GLU A 444 15.83 -7.62 -18.93
CA GLU A 444 15.19 -6.30 -18.97
C GLU A 444 13.71 -6.45 -18.64
N PHE A 445 13.26 -5.81 -17.56
CA PHE A 445 11.86 -5.87 -17.14
C PHE A 445 11.07 -4.81 -17.93
N LYS A 446 10.00 -5.21 -18.61
CA LYS A 446 9.20 -4.31 -19.46
C LYS A 446 7.86 -4.01 -18.82
N LEU A 447 7.32 -2.83 -19.09
CA LEU A 447 5.96 -2.46 -18.69
C LEU A 447 4.91 -3.46 -19.20
N GLN A 448 5.14 -4.05 -20.39
CA GLN A 448 4.27 -5.10 -20.94
C GLN A 448 4.20 -6.33 -20.03
N ASP A 449 5.32 -6.73 -19.41
CA ASP A 449 5.36 -7.88 -18.50
C ASP A 449 4.51 -7.62 -17.25
N CYS A 450 4.53 -6.38 -16.75
CA CYS A 450 3.70 -5.93 -15.63
C CYS A 450 2.20 -5.99 -15.97
N LEU A 451 1.82 -5.51 -17.16
CA LEU A 451 0.45 -5.55 -17.65
C LEU A 451 -0.02 -6.99 -17.87
N GLN A 452 0.80 -7.83 -18.50
CA GLN A 452 0.50 -9.26 -18.67
C GLN A 452 0.29 -9.94 -17.32
N THR A 453 1.10 -9.63 -16.32
CA THR A 453 0.93 -10.17 -14.96
C THR A 453 -0.37 -9.68 -14.33
N TYR A 454 -0.72 -8.41 -14.50
CA TYR A 454 -1.95 -7.82 -13.95
C TYR A 454 -3.23 -8.42 -14.57
N PHE A 455 -3.25 -8.65 -15.88
CA PHE A 455 -4.41 -9.18 -16.61
C PHE A 455 -4.42 -10.71 -16.75
N LYS A 456 -3.42 -11.40 -16.20
CA LYS A 456 -3.37 -12.86 -16.19
C LYS A 456 -4.54 -13.42 -15.37
N GLU A 457 -5.12 -14.51 -15.85
CA GLU A 457 -6.08 -15.27 -15.06
C GLU A 457 -5.43 -15.79 -13.77
N GLU A 458 -6.05 -15.48 -12.63
CA GLU A 458 -5.55 -15.85 -11.32
C GLU A 458 -6.57 -16.68 -10.56
N GLN A 459 -6.05 -17.58 -9.71
CA GLN A 459 -6.87 -18.33 -8.77
C GLN A 459 -6.87 -17.58 -7.44
N ILE A 460 -8.02 -17.00 -7.09
CA ILE A 460 -8.22 -16.34 -5.81
C ILE A 460 -8.65 -17.39 -4.80
N ASN A 461 -7.90 -17.55 -3.71
CA ASN A 461 -8.15 -18.52 -2.65
C ASN A 461 -8.98 -17.94 -1.50
N ASP A 462 -9.94 -17.08 -1.84
CA ASP A 462 -10.86 -16.47 -0.89
C ASP A 462 -12.24 -17.13 -1.01
N ALA A 463 -12.97 -17.18 0.12
CA ALA A 463 -14.30 -17.75 0.16
C ALA A 463 -15.27 -16.91 -0.70
N TRP A 464 -15.65 -17.42 -1.87
CA TRP A 464 -16.60 -16.75 -2.76
C TRP A 464 -17.91 -17.53 -2.86
N LYS A 465 -19.01 -16.87 -2.50
CA LYS A 465 -20.35 -17.46 -2.56
C LYS A 465 -20.95 -17.24 -3.94
N CYS A 466 -21.27 -18.34 -4.64
CA CYS A 466 -21.92 -18.29 -5.94
C CYS A 466 -23.40 -17.91 -5.81
N ASP A 467 -23.87 -16.89 -6.53
CA ASP A 467 -25.27 -16.45 -6.47
C ASP A 467 -26.26 -17.48 -7.03
N LYS A 468 -25.85 -18.29 -8.02
CA LYS A 468 -26.74 -19.30 -8.62
C LYS A 468 -26.92 -20.54 -7.74
N CYS A 469 -25.83 -21.15 -7.29
CA CYS A 469 -25.88 -22.43 -6.55
C CYS A 469 -25.68 -22.28 -5.04
N GLN A 470 -25.51 -21.05 -4.56
CA GLN A 470 -25.30 -20.66 -3.15
C GLN A 470 -24.09 -21.35 -2.48
N PHE A 471 -23.26 -22.04 -3.26
CA PHE A 471 -22.08 -22.74 -2.78
C PHE A 471 -20.93 -21.76 -2.55
N VAL A 472 -20.26 -21.91 -1.41
CA VAL A 472 -19.05 -21.15 -1.08
C VAL A 472 -17.84 -21.88 -1.68
N ASN A 473 -17.35 -21.35 -2.78
CA ASN A 473 -16.11 -21.79 -3.40
C ASN A 473 -14.93 -21.34 -2.53
N LYS A 474 -14.04 -22.28 -2.18
CA LYS A 474 -12.80 -21.97 -1.47
C LYS A 474 -11.73 -21.34 -2.38
N SER A 475 -11.92 -21.46 -3.69
CA SER A 475 -11.12 -20.75 -4.67
C SER A 475 -11.94 -20.49 -5.93
N VAL A 476 -11.64 -19.42 -6.64
CA VAL A 476 -12.30 -18.99 -7.89
C VAL A 476 -11.25 -18.58 -8.90
N LEU A 477 -11.43 -19.00 -10.15
CA LEU A 477 -10.65 -18.45 -11.26
C LEU A 477 -11.26 -17.11 -11.65
N ARG A 478 -10.46 -16.06 -11.54
CA ARG A 478 -10.81 -14.69 -11.92
C ARG A 478 -9.95 -14.24 -13.08
N LYS A 479 -10.59 -13.71 -14.11
CA LYS A 479 -9.91 -13.01 -15.22
C LYS A 479 -10.47 -11.61 -15.34
N ILE A 480 -9.60 -10.64 -15.54
CA ILE A 480 -9.97 -9.23 -15.74
C ILE A 480 -9.63 -8.77 -17.16
N GLN A 481 -10.36 -7.79 -17.67
CA GLN A 481 -10.13 -7.15 -18.96
C GLN A 481 -10.65 -5.70 -18.94
N ILE A 482 -10.05 -4.81 -19.73
CA ILE A 482 -10.50 -3.43 -19.86
C ILE A 482 -11.67 -3.37 -20.83
N THR A 483 -12.81 -2.83 -20.38
CA THR A 483 -13.99 -2.62 -21.22
C THR A 483 -14.17 -1.16 -21.63
N GLN A 484 -13.61 -0.22 -20.87
CA GLN A 484 -13.61 1.20 -21.19
C GLN A 484 -12.25 1.79 -20.86
N THR A 485 -11.68 2.51 -21.82
CA THR A 485 -10.32 3.07 -21.76
C THR A 485 -10.36 4.54 -21.36
N PRO A 486 -9.55 4.99 -20.37
CA PRO A 486 -9.49 6.40 -20.00
C PRO A 486 -8.73 7.22 -21.04
N LYS A 487 -9.00 8.53 -21.13
CA LYS A 487 -8.19 9.43 -21.97
C LYS A 487 -6.75 9.54 -21.46
N TYR A 488 -6.58 9.62 -20.14
CA TYR A 488 -5.28 9.57 -19.47
C TYR A 488 -5.19 8.28 -18.65
N LEU A 489 -4.29 7.39 -19.05
CA LEU A 489 -4.02 6.13 -18.37
C LEU A 489 -2.91 6.33 -17.33
N ILE A 490 -3.26 6.13 -16.05
CA ILE A 490 -2.33 6.18 -14.93
C ILE A 490 -1.88 4.76 -14.60
N LEU A 491 -0.58 4.49 -14.72
CA LEU A 491 0.03 3.21 -14.38
C LEU A 491 0.92 3.38 -13.16
N HIS A 492 0.56 2.74 -12.05
CA HIS A 492 1.35 2.75 -10.83
C HIS A 492 2.12 1.43 -10.70
N LEU A 493 3.45 1.51 -10.58
CA LEU A 493 4.30 0.34 -10.36
C LEU A 493 4.39 0.06 -8.86
N LYS A 494 3.88 -1.10 -8.41
CA LYS A 494 3.91 -1.54 -7.00
C LYS A 494 5.33 -1.88 -6.53
N ARG A 495 6.17 -0.85 -6.38
CA ARG A 495 7.58 -0.98 -5.97
C ARG A 495 7.74 -1.24 -4.49
N PHE A 496 6.80 -0.81 -3.67
CA PHE A 496 6.85 -1.01 -2.22
C PHE A 496 6.13 -2.29 -1.85
N THR A 497 6.86 -3.25 -1.31
CA THR A 497 6.27 -4.47 -0.75
C THR A 497 6.35 -4.40 0.75
N GLN A 498 5.24 -4.56 1.46
CA GLN A 498 5.20 -4.53 2.93
C GLN A 498 5.39 -5.93 3.56
N PHE A 499 5.11 -6.99 2.81
CA PHE A 499 5.24 -8.39 3.24
C PHE A 499 6.04 -9.23 2.23
N PRO A 500 6.89 -10.19 2.67
CA PRO A 500 7.27 -10.50 4.07
C PRO A 500 8.30 -9.52 4.66
N LYS A 501 8.83 -8.56 3.89
CA LYS A 501 9.63 -7.43 4.37
C LYS A 501 9.28 -6.17 3.61
N SER A 502 9.27 -5.05 4.33
CA SER A 502 9.25 -3.70 3.77
C SER A 502 10.49 -3.46 2.93
N GLN A 503 10.35 -3.53 1.61
CA GLN A 503 11.43 -3.24 0.67
C GLN A 503 10.91 -2.50 -0.55
N LYS A 504 11.80 -1.74 -1.18
CA LYS A 504 11.57 -1.13 -2.48
C LYS A 504 12.20 -2.00 -3.57
N ILE A 505 11.43 -2.33 -4.58
CA ILE A 505 11.88 -2.96 -5.82
C ILE A 505 12.54 -1.86 -6.68
N THR A 506 13.87 -1.93 -6.78
CA THR A 506 14.69 -0.96 -7.52
C THR A 506 14.99 -1.39 -8.94
N ASP A 507 14.47 -2.54 -9.38
CA ASP A 507 14.64 -3.03 -10.75
C ASP A 507 14.13 -2.01 -11.76
N GLU A 508 14.91 -1.83 -12.82
CA GLU A 508 14.58 -0.92 -13.92
C GLU A 508 13.42 -1.51 -14.72
N VAL A 509 12.38 -0.69 -14.93
CA VAL A 509 11.22 -1.06 -15.74
C VAL A 509 11.25 -0.19 -16.98
N THR A 510 11.48 -0.80 -18.12
CA THR A 510 11.46 -0.11 -19.41
C THR A 510 10.02 0.07 -19.89
N TYR A 511 9.69 1.26 -20.40
CA TYR A 511 8.37 1.60 -20.91
C TYR A 511 8.51 2.33 -22.26
N PRO A 512 7.61 2.05 -23.22
CA PRO A 512 7.69 2.65 -24.55
C PRO A 512 7.14 4.07 -24.57
N GLU A 513 7.52 4.89 -25.56
CA GLU A 513 6.85 6.18 -25.78
C GLU A 513 5.42 6.00 -26.32
N ILE A 514 5.16 4.90 -27.02
CA ILE A 514 3.84 4.50 -27.52
C ILE A 514 3.48 3.14 -26.93
N LEU A 515 2.41 3.10 -26.15
CA LEU A 515 1.88 1.90 -25.53
C LEU A 515 0.60 1.47 -26.24
N ASP A 516 0.51 0.20 -26.61
CA ASP A 516 -0.73 -0.41 -27.12
C ASP A 516 -1.24 -1.43 -26.09
N ILE A 517 -2.43 -1.18 -25.56
CA ILE A 517 -3.06 -2.04 -24.54
C ILE A 517 -4.12 -2.98 -25.13
N LYS A 518 -4.24 -3.10 -26.47
CA LYS A 518 -5.29 -3.90 -27.12
C LYS A 518 -5.38 -5.34 -26.61
N GLU A 519 -4.24 -5.96 -26.28
CA GLU A 519 -4.15 -7.32 -25.72
C GLU A 519 -4.95 -7.48 -24.41
N PHE A 520 -5.13 -6.40 -23.64
CA PHE A 520 -5.77 -6.41 -22.33
C PHE A 520 -7.21 -5.90 -22.35
N CYS A 521 -7.69 -5.49 -23.52
CA CYS A 521 -9.02 -4.93 -23.71
C CYS A 521 -10.01 -5.97 -24.26
N ALA A 522 -11.30 -5.74 -24.01
CA ALA A 522 -12.37 -6.46 -24.68
C ALA A 522 -12.34 -6.22 -26.21
N GLU A 523 -12.91 -7.15 -26.98
CA GLU A 523 -12.81 -7.16 -28.45
C GLU A 523 -13.31 -5.86 -29.09
N ASN A 524 -14.39 -5.30 -28.54
CA ASN A 524 -15.08 -4.09 -29.01
C ASN A 524 -14.39 -2.76 -28.64
N VAL A 525 -13.25 -2.79 -27.93
CA VAL A 525 -12.50 -1.57 -27.58
C VAL A 525 -11.56 -1.20 -28.72
N GLU A 526 -11.82 -0.06 -29.38
CA GLU A 526 -11.01 0.40 -30.51
C GLU A 526 -9.81 1.26 -30.07
N GLN A 527 -10.04 2.18 -29.13
CA GLN A 527 -9.08 3.20 -28.73
C GLN A 527 -8.09 2.67 -27.68
N THR A 528 -6.99 2.08 -28.16
CA THR A 528 -6.08 1.25 -27.35
C THR A 528 -4.64 1.71 -27.36
N LYS A 529 -4.32 2.73 -28.16
CA LYS A 529 -2.97 3.28 -28.28
C LYS A 529 -2.83 4.55 -27.46
N TYR A 530 -1.67 4.69 -26.84
CA TYR A 530 -1.36 5.79 -25.95
C TYR A 530 0.04 6.30 -26.20
N THR A 531 0.26 7.59 -25.94
CA THR A 531 1.56 8.25 -25.94
C THR A 531 1.97 8.68 -24.54
N LEU A 532 3.23 8.47 -24.19
CA LEU A 532 3.80 8.82 -22.89
C LEU A 532 3.74 10.35 -22.69
N LYS A 533 3.20 10.79 -21.55
CA LYS A 533 3.07 12.22 -21.19
C LYS A 533 3.76 12.63 -19.90
N GLY A 534 3.99 11.69 -18.99
CA GLY A 534 4.67 11.98 -17.75
C GLY A 534 5.18 10.75 -17.03
N VAL A 535 6.16 10.95 -16.17
CA VAL A 535 6.72 9.95 -15.27
C VAL A 535 7.01 10.64 -13.94
N ILE A 536 6.45 10.12 -12.84
CA ILE A 536 6.92 10.45 -11.50
C ILE A 536 7.94 9.39 -11.10
N SER A 537 9.16 9.82 -10.81
CA SER A 537 10.25 8.95 -10.35
C SER A 537 10.44 9.12 -8.85
N HIS A 538 10.73 8.02 -8.16
CA HIS A 538 11.09 8.00 -6.76
C HIS A 538 12.53 7.48 -6.60
N MET A 539 13.38 8.28 -5.95
CA MET A 539 14.74 7.92 -5.57
C MET A 539 14.78 7.65 -4.05
N GLY A 540 15.55 6.66 -3.59
CA GLY A 540 15.64 6.32 -2.16
C GLY A 540 14.83 5.08 -1.76
N GLN A 541 14.57 4.91 -0.46
CA GLN A 541 13.95 3.74 0.18
C GLN A 541 12.52 4.03 0.68
N LEU A 542 11.87 3.02 1.29
CA LEU A 542 10.46 3.07 1.70
C LEU A 542 10.16 4.15 2.77
N ASN A 543 11.10 4.40 3.69
CA ASN A 543 10.95 5.37 4.78
C ASN A 543 11.62 6.73 4.50
N GLY A 544 12.16 6.92 3.30
CA GLY A 544 12.99 8.06 2.99
C GLY A 544 13.48 8.04 1.55
N GLY A 545 13.08 9.04 0.79
CA GLY A 545 13.44 9.24 -0.59
C GLY A 545 13.10 10.64 -1.08
N HIS A 546 13.08 10.77 -2.40
CA HIS A 546 12.80 12.02 -3.11
C HIS A 546 12.03 11.73 -4.38
N TYR A 547 10.99 12.53 -4.63
CA TYR A 547 10.19 12.42 -5.84
C TYR A 547 10.53 13.54 -6.81
N VAL A 548 10.67 13.17 -8.08
CA VAL A 548 10.80 14.12 -9.20
C VAL A 548 9.78 13.78 -10.26
N ALA A 549 9.45 14.74 -11.11
CA ALA A 549 8.54 14.52 -12.23
C ALA A 549 9.21 14.87 -13.55
N TYR A 550 9.04 14.00 -14.54
CA TYR A 550 9.21 14.32 -15.94
C TYR A 550 7.82 14.49 -16.54
N ALA A 551 7.56 15.60 -17.22
CA ALA A 551 6.29 15.80 -17.90
C ALA A 551 6.46 16.59 -19.18
N GLN A 552 5.65 16.25 -20.18
CA GLN A 552 5.58 17.01 -21.41
C GLN A 552 4.71 18.26 -21.18
N ARG A 553 5.29 19.44 -21.45
CA ARG A 553 4.56 20.72 -21.51
C ARG A 553 5.00 21.47 -22.74
N GLN A 554 4.10 22.19 -23.41
CA GLN A 554 4.46 22.96 -24.59
C GLN A 554 5.23 22.14 -25.63
N TYR A 555 4.80 20.88 -25.83
CA TYR A 555 5.41 19.90 -26.74
C TYR A 555 6.89 19.56 -26.44
N SER A 556 7.40 19.91 -25.26
CA SER A 556 8.77 19.62 -24.82
C SER A 556 8.75 18.88 -23.48
N TRP A 557 9.71 17.99 -23.28
CA TRP A 557 9.91 17.32 -22.00
C TRP A 557 10.67 18.21 -21.02
N TYR A 558 10.21 18.23 -19.77
CA TYR A 558 10.85 18.94 -18.67
C TYR A 558 11.00 18.02 -17.48
N HIS A 559 12.11 18.18 -16.77
CA HIS A 559 12.38 17.59 -15.47
C HIS A 559 12.12 18.64 -14.38
N PHE A 560 11.21 18.30 -13.48
CA PHE A 560 10.75 19.10 -12.36
C PHE A 560 11.24 18.47 -11.06
N ASP A 561 12.22 19.12 -10.44
CA ASP A 561 12.80 18.75 -9.15
C ASP A 561 12.54 19.89 -8.16
N ASP A 562 11.38 19.81 -7.50
CA ASP A 562 10.86 20.87 -6.64
C ASP A 562 10.96 22.26 -7.30
N LYS A 563 11.81 23.15 -6.77
CA LYS A 563 12.00 24.51 -7.24
C LYS A 563 12.77 24.60 -8.56
N ILE A 564 13.43 23.52 -8.98
CA ILE A 564 14.31 23.47 -10.14
C ILE A 564 13.53 22.89 -11.31
N VAL A 565 13.50 23.63 -12.42
CA VAL A 565 12.94 23.17 -13.69
C VAL A 565 14.03 23.17 -14.74
N THR A 566 14.20 22.03 -15.39
CA THR A 566 15.18 21.88 -16.47
C THR A 566 14.52 21.22 -17.67
N LYS A 567 14.92 21.61 -18.89
CA LYS A 567 14.45 20.94 -20.10
C LYS A 567 15.15 19.58 -20.21
N ASP A 568 14.39 18.52 -20.39
CA ASP A 568 14.96 17.19 -20.62
C ASP A 568 15.34 17.06 -22.10
N LYS A 569 16.62 17.29 -22.40
CA LYS A 569 17.15 17.28 -23.76
C LYS A 569 17.62 15.90 -24.23
N ASN A 570 17.86 14.98 -23.29
CA ASN A 570 18.53 13.71 -23.55
C ASN A 570 17.60 12.52 -23.32
N ASN A 571 16.28 12.77 -23.28
CA ASN A 571 15.27 11.77 -22.96
C ASN A 571 15.57 11.01 -21.67
N GLN A 572 16.04 11.73 -20.64
CA GLN A 572 16.37 11.15 -19.34
C GLN A 572 15.16 10.45 -18.72
N HIS A 573 13.96 10.96 -19.00
CA HIS A 573 12.70 10.35 -18.61
C HIS A 573 12.51 8.91 -19.09
N LEU A 574 13.21 8.43 -20.14
CA LEU A 574 13.17 7.03 -20.59
C LEU A 574 14.24 6.15 -19.93
N SER A 575 15.31 6.76 -19.42
CA SER A 575 16.43 6.07 -18.76
C SER A 575 16.34 6.07 -17.23
N ASP A 576 15.31 6.71 -16.67
CA ASP A 576 15.15 6.84 -15.22
C ASP A 576 14.67 5.53 -14.58
N LYS A 577 15.56 4.90 -13.81
CA LYS A 577 15.28 3.62 -13.14
C LYS A 577 14.25 3.72 -12.01
N GLY A 578 14.01 4.94 -11.51
CA GLY A 578 13.13 5.23 -10.39
C GLY A 578 11.67 5.44 -10.76
N ALA A 579 11.29 5.31 -12.04
CA ALA A 579 9.91 5.46 -12.52
C ALA A 579 8.93 4.72 -11.61
N TYR A 580 7.98 5.45 -11.02
CA TYR A 580 7.06 4.96 -9.99
C TYR A 580 5.60 5.05 -10.46
N ILE A 581 5.23 6.18 -11.07
CA ILE A 581 3.93 6.38 -11.73
C ILE A 581 4.21 6.82 -13.16
N ILE A 582 3.57 6.18 -14.13
CA ILE A 582 3.74 6.45 -15.55
C ILE A 582 2.39 6.89 -16.12
N PHE A 583 2.40 7.98 -16.87
CA PHE A 583 1.20 8.61 -17.41
C PHE A 583 1.21 8.60 -18.93
N TYR A 584 0.10 8.15 -19.48
CA TYR A 584 -0.12 8.00 -20.91
C TYR A 584 -1.37 8.76 -21.33
N GLU A 585 -1.36 9.41 -22.49
CA GLU A 585 -2.52 10.03 -23.12
C GLU A 585 -2.93 9.22 -24.35
N GLN A 586 -4.22 8.99 -24.52
CA GLN A 586 -4.80 8.29 -25.65
C GLN A 586 -4.48 9.02 -26.97
N LEU A 587 -4.06 8.27 -27.99
CA LEU A 587 -3.64 8.78 -29.31
C LEU A 587 -4.80 9.10 -30.26
#